data_AF-A0A4P5VTI3-F1
#
_entry.id   AF-A0A4P5VTI3-F1
#
_cell.length_a   1.000
_cell.length_b   1.000
_cell.length_c   1.000
_cell.angle_alpha   90.00
_cell.angle_beta   90.00
_cell.angle_gamma   90.00
#
_symmetry.space_group_name_H-M   'P 1'
#
loop_
_entity.id
_entity.type
_entity.pdbx_description
1 polymer ?
#
loop_
_entity_poly.entity_id
_entity_poly.type
_entity_poly.pdbx_seq_one_letter_code
_entity_poly.pdbx_strand_id
1 'polypeptide(L)'
;MIAVLSLLACLDPISKDGTDGTDSGDAGATGGGSTIFDVRDGTVGDGETVTLSGILVSSPLTRADSESGKSDGFFVQDPAGGENSGLYVWSQGQFGSELTIEPGDEVSISGKISEFYDWTELVVGDASAITVTGSGTLPAPANLGDGAGVDWNVWESVPVTLENQTVESVNSFGTGLLSAGISVDDGFVYNDYDCRGSFASVTGIIFYRNYDEEVTTDDWSVNDRTTDELAGYTPGEVIDTTVHGIRADGICGPVHVSGVVSTAASFGEKDERTYLFVQDAGGGENSGIVVFNPDGYTGYYPGSVFDVTGTVSDYFGLAEISLFGGGTITETGNAQPTITTVPADVTDWLPWQSALIRLDDVTALNVDEWGTVLTDRGVYIDNLFMDVEAEEGSSWSSVTGPLFYTSYDDVPQFLVEPRSADDLVE
;
A
#
# COMPACT_ATOMS: atom_id res chain seq x y z
N MET A 1 -55.51 -10.79 5.57
CA MET A 1 -55.59 -10.00 6.81
C MET A 1 -54.61 -10.66 7.78
N ILE A 2 -53.35 -10.29 7.62
CA ILE A 2 -52.18 -10.86 8.32
C ILE A 2 -51.66 -9.71 9.17
N ALA A 3 -51.65 -9.92 10.48
CA ALA A 3 -50.91 -9.09 11.42
C ALA A 3 -49.79 -9.98 11.97
N VAL A 4 -48.55 -9.69 11.58
CA VAL A 4 -47.36 -10.20 12.27
C VAL A 4 -46.63 -8.97 12.76
N LEU A 5 -46.48 -8.97 14.08
CA LEU A 5 -45.96 -7.92 14.96
C LEU A 5 -44.45 -7.74 14.68
N SER A 6 -44.03 -6.57 14.20
CA SER A 6 -42.62 -6.16 14.23
C SER A 6 -42.27 -5.71 15.64
N LEU A 7 -41.55 -6.55 16.37
CA LEU A 7 -40.86 -6.15 17.58
C LEU A 7 -39.48 -5.59 17.14
N LEU A 8 -39.44 -4.30 16.80
CA LEU A 8 -38.16 -3.56 16.79
C LEU A 8 -37.79 -3.31 18.26
N ALA A 9 -36.87 -4.10 18.79
CA ALA A 9 -36.07 -3.67 19.91
C ALA A 9 -34.94 -2.82 19.32
N CYS A 10 -35.01 -1.49 19.47
CA CYS A 10 -33.81 -0.67 19.41
C CYS A 10 -32.95 -1.09 20.60
N LEU A 11 -31.84 -1.79 20.35
CA LEU A 11 -30.71 -1.67 21.26
C LEU A 11 -30.07 -0.32 20.92
N ASP A 12 -30.10 0.60 21.87
CA ASP A 12 -29.38 1.86 21.74
C ASP A 12 -27.87 1.56 21.70
N PRO A 13 -27.09 2.26 20.85
CA PRO A 13 -25.63 2.18 20.92
C PRO A 13 -25.16 2.58 22.32
N ILE A 14 -24.11 1.92 22.82
CA ILE A 14 -23.47 2.29 24.09
C ILE A 14 -22.78 3.64 23.87
N SER A 15 -23.52 4.73 24.06
CA SER A 15 -22.98 6.08 24.10
C SER A 15 -23.01 6.60 25.53
N LYS A 16 -21.94 7.30 25.90
CA LYS A 16 -21.70 7.85 27.23
C LYS A 16 -22.61 9.05 27.49
N ASP A 17 -23.85 8.81 27.90
CA ASP A 17 -24.68 9.89 28.43
C ASP A 17 -24.31 10.21 29.88
N GLY A 18 -23.52 11.28 30.03
CA GLY A 18 -23.08 11.82 31.31
C GLY A 18 -24.18 12.57 32.07
N THR A 19 -24.55 12.01 33.22
CA THR A 19 -25.00 12.64 34.48
C THR A 19 -26.29 13.47 34.50
N ASP A 20 -27.33 13.03 35.23
CA ASP A 20 -27.49 13.29 36.68
C ASP A 20 -28.62 12.42 37.27
N GLY A 21 -28.53 12.12 38.57
CA GLY A 21 -29.13 10.95 39.21
C GLY A 21 -30.66 10.80 39.21
N THR A 22 -31.12 9.54 39.21
CA THR A 22 -31.83 8.91 40.33
C THR A 22 -32.05 7.42 40.04
N ASP A 23 -31.77 6.61 41.06
CA ASP A 23 -32.01 5.17 41.15
C ASP A 23 -33.44 4.76 40.79
N SER A 24 -33.61 3.87 39.79
CA SER A 24 -34.39 2.63 39.88
C SER A 24 -34.70 2.09 38.49
N GLY A 25 -34.17 0.92 38.14
CA GLY A 25 -34.59 0.20 36.93
C GLY A 25 -33.58 -0.80 36.37
N ASP A 26 -33.04 -1.67 37.23
CA ASP A 26 -32.35 -2.89 36.79
C ASP A 26 -33.30 -3.74 35.93
N ALA A 27 -32.98 -3.81 34.64
CA ALA A 27 -33.56 -4.73 33.68
C ALA A 27 -32.46 -5.20 32.72
N GLY A 28 -31.69 -6.21 33.16
CA GLY A 28 -31.19 -7.24 32.25
C GLY A 28 -29.71 -7.26 31.93
N ALA A 29 -28.83 -6.99 32.90
CA ALA A 29 -27.42 -7.40 32.81
C ALA A 29 -27.26 -8.82 33.38
N THR A 30 -27.16 -9.83 32.50
CA THR A 30 -26.75 -11.18 32.91
C THR A 30 -25.23 -11.31 32.84
N GLY A 31 -24.56 -11.07 33.98
CA GLY A 31 -23.17 -11.48 34.24
C GLY A 31 -22.14 -10.36 34.09
N GLY A 32 -21.65 -9.83 35.22
CA GLY A 32 -20.64 -8.76 35.26
C GLY A 32 -19.24 -9.22 34.85
N GLY A 33 -19.00 -9.36 33.55
CA GLY A 33 -17.68 -9.34 32.93
C GLY A 33 -17.41 -7.98 32.28
N SER A 34 -16.15 -7.67 32.01
CA SER A 34 -15.77 -6.51 31.21
C SER A 34 -16.26 -6.67 29.77
N THR A 35 -16.59 -5.56 29.12
CA THR A 35 -16.97 -5.46 27.71
C THR A 35 -15.78 -5.02 26.86
N ILE A 36 -15.90 -5.09 25.53
CA ILE A 36 -14.89 -4.48 24.65
C ILE A 36 -14.89 -2.96 24.83
N PHE A 37 -16.06 -2.35 25.04
CA PHE A 37 -16.15 -0.93 25.37
C PHE A 37 -15.32 -0.55 26.61
N ASP A 38 -15.37 -1.36 27.68
CA ASP A 38 -14.56 -1.10 28.89
C ASP A 38 -13.05 -1.18 28.61
N VAL A 39 -12.63 -1.98 27.63
CA VAL A 39 -11.23 -2.02 27.17
C VAL A 39 -10.90 -0.74 26.41
N ARG A 40 -11.74 -0.40 25.41
CA ARG A 40 -11.52 0.74 24.52
C ARG A 40 -11.63 2.11 25.19
N ASP A 41 -12.43 2.23 26.25
CA ASP A 41 -12.55 3.47 27.03
C ASP A 41 -11.50 3.61 28.15
N GLY A 42 -10.63 2.61 28.31
CA GLY A 42 -9.54 2.56 29.28
C GLY A 42 -9.96 2.15 30.69
N THR A 43 -11.21 1.70 30.90
CA THR A 43 -11.64 1.11 32.18
C THR A 43 -10.86 -0.17 32.49
N VAL A 44 -10.52 -0.96 31.48
CA VAL A 44 -9.54 -2.06 31.52
C VAL A 44 -8.27 -1.58 30.82
N GLY A 45 -7.19 -1.45 31.58
CA GLY A 45 -5.94 -0.84 31.09
C GLY A 45 -4.96 -1.80 30.43
N ASP A 46 -3.94 -1.23 29.77
CA ASP A 46 -2.80 -1.97 29.24
C ASP A 46 -2.15 -2.89 30.30
N GLY A 47 -1.84 -4.12 29.88
CA GLY A 47 -1.25 -5.16 30.72
C GLY A 47 -2.24 -5.88 31.63
N GLU A 48 -3.50 -5.45 31.74
CA GLU A 48 -4.51 -6.13 32.53
C GLU A 48 -4.98 -7.44 31.88
N THR A 49 -5.25 -8.46 32.69
CA THR A 49 -5.85 -9.72 32.22
C THR A 49 -7.36 -9.63 32.38
N VAL A 50 -8.07 -9.90 31.29
CA VAL A 50 -9.54 -9.82 31.22
C VAL A 50 -10.11 -11.11 30.67
N THR A 51 -11.35 -11.43 31.07
CA THR A 51 -12.19 -12.41 30.40
C THR A 51 -13.36 -11.68 29.77
N LEU A 52 -13.39 -11.66 28.44
CA LEU A 52 -14.52 -11.17 27.66
C LEU A 52 -15.43 -12.36 27.32
N SER A 53 -16.74 -12.21 27.50
CA SER A 53 -17.71 -13.28 27.28
C SER A 53 -18.91 -12.74 26.50
N GLY A 54 -19.48 -13.56 25.62
CA GLY A 54 -20.64 -13.17 24.82
C GLY A 54 -20.31 -12.20 23.69
N ILE A 55 -19.03 -12.09 23.33
CA ILE A 55 -18.54 -11.31 22.19
C ILE A 55 -18.65 -12.14 20.90
N LEU A 56 -18.81 -11.48 19.77
CA LEU A 56 -19.01 -12.12 18.48
C LEU A 56 -17.75 -12.03 17.62
N VAL A 57 -17.36 -13.12 16.98
CA VAL A 57 -16.29 -13.13 15.96
C VAL A 57 -16.76 -12.31 14.76
N SER A 58 -16.06 -11.23 14.41
CA SER A 58 -16.41 -10.31 13.32
C SER A 58 -15.64 -10.56 12.02
N SER A 59 -14.58 -11.37 12.06
CA SER A 59 -13.77 -11.73 10.89
C SER A 59 -13.44 -13.22 10.84
N PRO A 60 -13.05 -13.75 9.67
CA PRO A 60 -12.22 -14.94 9.60
C PRO A 60 -10.89 -14.74 10.34
N LEU A 61 -10.09 -15.80 10.47
CA LEU A 61 -8.67 -15.65 10.81
C LEU A 61 -7.98 -14.76 9.76
N THR A 62 -7.04 -13.93 10.20
CA THR A 62 -6.15 -13.20 9.29
C THR A 62 -5.43 -14.18 8.37
N ARG A 63 -4.90 -13.69 7.25
CA ARG A 63 -4.16 -14.56 6.33
C ARG A 63 -3.06 -15.30 7.07
N ALA A 64 -2.95 -16.58 6.71
CA ALA A 64 -1.86 -17.40 7.21
C ALA A 64 -0.54 -16.91 6.63
N ASP A 65 0.46 -16.75 7.49
CA ASP A 65 1.83 -16.50 7.08
C ASP A 65 2.29 -17.63 6.13
N SER A 66 2.96 -17.24 5.05
CA SER A 66 3.33 -18.15 3.97
C SER A 66 4.36 -19.21 4.39
N GLU A 67 5.16 -18.93 5.42
CA GLU A 67 6.20 -19.84 5.91
C GLU A 67 5.65 -20.84 6.95
N SER A 68 4.92 -20.34 7.93
CA SER A 68 4.36 -21.12 9.04
C SER A 68 3.03 -21.79 8.70
N GLY A 69 2.28 -21.26 7.73
CA GLY A 69 0.91 -21.66 7.43
C GLY A 69 -0.09 -21.37 8.54
N LYS A 70 0.22 -20.41 9.44
CA LYS A 70 -0.61 -20.04 10.59
C LYS A 70 -1.01 -18.57 10.55
N SER A 71 -2.15 -18.26 11.13
CA SER A 71 -2.70 -16.90 11.21
C SER A 71 -2.35 -16.23 12.54
N ASP A 72 -2.11 -14.92 12.52
CA ASP A 72 -1.76 -14.20 13.75
C ASP A 72 -2.96 -13.91 14.65
N GLY A 73 -4.16 -13.75 14.08
CA GLY A 73 -5.31 -13.34 14.87
C GLY A 73 -6.64 -13.31 14.13
N PHE A 74 -7.63 -12.68 14.75
CA PHE A 74 -8.96 -12.41 14.21
C PHE A 74 -9.61 -11.26 15.00
N PHE A 75 -10.72 -10.75 14.51
CA PHE A 75 -11.46 -9.65 15.12
C PHE A 75 -12.72 -10.14 15.80
N VAL A 76 -13.06 -9.47 16.90
CA VAL A 76 -14.30 -9.66 17.65
C VAL A 76 -15.00 -8.33 17.83
N GLN A 77 -16.30 -8.37 18.08
CA GLN A 77 -17.08 -7.20 18.44
C GLN A 77 -18.15 -7.48 19.49
N ASP A 78 -18.53 -6.46 20.25
CA ASP A 78 -19.68 -6.53 21.13
C ASP A 78 -20.97 -6.75 20.31
N PRO A 79 -21.95 -7.55 20.80
CA PRO A 79 -23.18 -7.82 20.08
C PRO A 79 -24.04 -6.59 19.75
N ALA A 80 -23.81 -5.46 20.43
CA ALA A 80 -24.46 -4.20 20.15
C ALA A 80 -23.85 -3.48 18.93
N GLY A 81 -22.58 -3.74 18.62
CA GLY A 81 -21.81 -3.02 17.61
C GLY A 81 -21.60 -1.53 17.95
N GLY A 82 -21.17 -0.76 16.95
CA GLY A 82 -20.99 0.69 17.04
C GLY A 82 -19.58 1.12 17.41
N GLU A 83 -19.44 2.38 17.80
CA GLU A 83 -18.15 2.94 18.24
C GLU A 83 -17.58 2.16 19.42
N ASN A 84 -16.27 1.91 19.40
CA ASN A 84 -15.51 1.24 20.45
C ASN A 84 -15.99 -0.19 20.75
N SER A 85 -16.69 -0.83 19.82
CA SER A 85 -17.20 -2.19 20.01
C SER A 85 -16.27 -3.27 19.51
N GLY A 86 -15.17 -2.93 18.84
CA GLY A 86 -14.26 -3.86 18.17
C GLY A 86 -12.99 -4.12 18.95
N LEU A 87 -12.42 -5.33 18.81
CA LEU A 87 -11.11 -5.67 19.35
C LEU A 87 -10.41 -6.71 18.49
N TYR A 88 -9.09 -6.60 18.36
CA TYR A 88 -8.27 -7.63 17.73
C TYR A 88 -7.77 -8.63 18.75
N VAL A 89 -7.86 -9.92 18.40
CA VAL A 89 -7.37 -11.03 19.21
C VAL A 89 -6.10 -11.55 18.56
N TRP A 90 -4.96 -11.25 19.18
CA TRP A 90 -3.64 -11.67 18.70
C TRP A 90 -3.12 -12.88 19.48
N SER A 91 -2.45 -13.82 18.80
CA SER A 91 -1.88 -15.02 19.40
C SER A 91 -0.36 -15.02 19.37
N GLN A 92 0.27 -15.14 20.55
CA GLN A 92 1.72 -15.35 20.68
C GLN A 92 2.21 -16.64 20.01
N GLY A 93 1.36 -17.67 19.93
CA GLY A 93 1.66 -18.96 19.31
C GLY A 93 1.20 -19.09 17.86
N GLN A 94 0.55 -18.04 17.32
CA GLN A 94 -0.28 -18.04 16.12
C GLN A 94 -1.39 -19.11 16.16
N PHE A 95 -2.38 -19.01 15.29
CA PHE A 95 -3.48 -19.96 15.15
C PHE A 95 -3.27 -20.86 13.94
N GLY A 96 -3.27 -22.17 14.17
CA GLY A 96 -3.33 -23.18 13.13
C GLY A 96 -4.71 -23.83 13.05
N SER A 97 -4.75 -25.06 12.53
CA SER A 97 -5.98 -25.84 12.36
C SER A 97 -6.70 -26.23 13.65
N GLU A 98 -6.09 -26.00 14.82
CA GLU A 98 -6.68 -26.29 16.13
C GLU A 98 -7.80 -25.34 16.53
N LEU A 99 -7.83 -24.13 15.96
CA LEU A 99 -8.91 -23.17 16.16
C LEU A 99 -9.83 -23.19 14.93
N THR A 100 -11.11 -23.44 15.17
CA THR A 100 -12.16 -23.30 14.15
C THR A 100 -13.14 -22.27 14.65
N ILE A 101 -13.19 -21.12 13.96
CA ILE A 101 -14.07 -20.00 14.23
C ILE A 101 -14.59 -19.45 12.91
N GLU A 102 -15.80 -18.93 12.91
CA GLU A 102 -16.43 -18.27 11.78
C GLU A 102 -17.06 -16.94 12.22
N PRO A 103 -17.15 -15.93 11.33
CA PRO A 103 -17.93 -14.73 11.62
C PRO A 103 -19.34 -15.06 12.12
N GLY A 104 -19.69 -14.53 13.30
CA GLY A 104 -20.96 -14.79 13.99
C GLY A 104 -20.88 -15.84 15.10
N ASP A 105 -19.76 -16.54 15.27
CA ASP A 105 -19.55 -17.36 16.46
C ASP A 105 -19.54 -16.49 17.73
N GLU A 106 -20.22 -16.94 18.78
CA GLU A 106 -20.16 -16.33 20.10
C GLU A 106 -19.04 -16.99 20.89
N VAL A 107 -18.15 -16.19 21.47
CA VAL A 107 -16.95 -16.68 22.16
C VAL A 107 -16.77 -16.08 23.55
N SER A 108 -16.04 -16.82 24.38
CA SER A 108 -15.44 -16.33 25.61
C SER A 108 -13.92 -16.45 25.49
N ILE A 109 -13.20 -15.35 25.74
CA ILE A 109 -11.75 -15.27 25.58
C ILE A 109 -11.14 -14.71 26.86
N SER A 110 -10.08 -15.35 27.35
CA SER A 110 -9.27 -14.80 28.45
C SER A 110 -7.87 -14.46 27.95
N GLY A 111 -7.47 -13.21 28.08
CA GLY A 111 -6.18 -12.73 27.56
C GLY A 111 -5.71 -11.49 28.30
N LYS A 112 -4.56 -10.97 27.87
CA LYS A 112 -3.98 -9.73 28.39
C LYS A 112 -4.21 -8.60 27.40
N ILE A 113 -4.72 -7.46 27.85
CA ILE A 113 -4.77 -6.26 27.02
C ILE A 113 -3.35 -5.77 26.76
N SER A 114 -3.09 -5.33 25.53
CA SER A 114 -1.84 -4.73 25.11
C SER A 114 -2.12 -3.52 24.23
N GLU A 115 -1.39 -2.43 24.48
CA GLU A 115 -1.21 -1.34 23.53
C GLU A 115 0.06 -1.61 22.71
N PHE A 116 -0.06 -1.74 21.40
CA PHE A 116 1.05 -2.05 20.51
C PHE A 116 1.05 -1.09 19.34
N TYR A 117 1.99 -0.13 19.33
CA TYR A 117 2.00 0.99 18.36
C TYR A 117 0.63 1.68 18.25
N ASP A 118 0.09 2.16 19.37
CA ASP A 118 -1.21 2.85 19.47
C ASP A 118 -2.44 2.05 18.99
N TRP A 119 -2.31 0.73 18.92
CA TRP A 119 -3.40 -0.22 18.65
C TRP A 119 -3.71 -1.06 19.90
N THR A 120 -4.99 -1.24 20.22
CA THR A 120 -5.42 -2.07 21.35
C THR A 120 -5.73 -3.49 20.92
N GLU A 121 -5.07 -4.46 21.53
CA GLU A 121 -5.29 -5.88 21.26
C GLU A 121 -5.47 -6.73 22.53
N LEU A 122 -6.18 -7.86 22.37
CA LEU A 122 -6.27 -8.92 23.36
C LEU A 122 -5.26 -10.01 23.01
N VAL A 123 -4.17 -10.05 23.77
CA VAL A 123 -3.09 -11.02 23.60
C VAL A 123 -3.45 -12.34 24.30
N VAL A 124 -3.48 -13.43 23.53
CA VAL A 124 -3.63 -14.79 24.03
C VAL A 124 -2.37 -15.62 23.78
N GLY A 125 -2.18 -16.67 24.57
CA GLY A 125 -1.05 -17.59 24.38
C GLY A 125 -1.25 -18.52 23.19
N ASP A 126 -2.44 -19.11 23.08
CA ASP A 126 -2.85 -20.03 22.04
C ASP A 126 -4.39 -20.21 22.03
N ALA A 127 -4.89 -21.08 21.15
CA ALA A 127 -6.32 -21.37 20.99
C ALA A 127 -7.03 -21.87 22.26
N SER A 128 -6.32 -22.39 23.26
CA SER A 128 -6.94 -22.87 24.52
C SER A 128 -7.53 -21.76 25.38
N ALA A 129 -7.14 -20.50 25.12
CA ALA A 129 -7.71 -19.32 25.76
C ALA A 129 -9.11 -18.95 25.23
N ILE A 130 -9.55 -19.59 24.15
CA ILE A 130 -10.78 -19.28 23.41
C ILE A 130 -11.77 -20.43 23.57
N THR A 131 -13.00 -20.10 23.95
CA THR A 131 -14.12 -21.06 23.98
C THR A 131 -15.26 -20.53 23.14
N VAL A 132 -15.63 -21.26 22.08
CA VAL A 132 -16.89 -21.01 21.35
C VAL A 132 -18.05 -21.43 22.24
N THR A 133 -18.87 -20.46 22.65
CA THR A 133 -20.01 -20.66 23.56
C THR A 133 -21.33 -20.81 22.83
N GLY A 134 -21.41 -20.37 21.57
CA GLY A 134 -22.61 -20.44 20.75
C GLY A 134 -22.44 -19.74 19.41
N SER A 135 -23.54 -19.24 18.88
CA SER A 135 -23.57 -18.40 17.69
C SER A 135 -24.55 -17.23 17.88
N GLY A 136 -24.23 -16.10 17.28
CA GLY A 136 -25.00 -14.87 17.32
C GLY A 136 -25.21 -14.26 15.94
N THR A 137 -26.01 -13.19 15.90
CA THR A 137 -26.14 -12.36 14.69
C THR A 137 -25.18 -11.20 14.82
N LEU A 138 -24.28 -11.04 13.85
CA LEU A 138 -23.39 -9.88 13.84
C LEU A 138 -24.20 -8.59 13.69
N PRO A 139 -23.84 -7.53 14.43
CA PRO A 139 -24.19 -6.16 14.07
C PRO A 139 -23.98 -5.90 12.58
N ALA A 140 -24.93 -5.18 11.97
CA ALA A 140 -24.72 -4.65 10.64
C ALA A 140 -23.54 -3.67 10.68
N PRO A 141 -22.65 -3.65 9.66
CA PRO A 141 -21.59 -2.66 9.58
C PRO A 141 -22.16 -1.24 9.66
N ALA A 142 -21.47 -0.36 10.38
CA ALA A 142 -21.87 1.04 10.48
C ALA A 142 -21.65 1.73 9.13
N ASN A 143 -22.69 2.34 8.56
CA ASN A 143 -22.56 3.12 7.34
C ASN A 143 -22.06 4.53 7.69
N LEU A 144 -20.84 4.86 7.24
CA LEU A 144 -20.17 6.13 7.53
C LEU A 144 -20.19 7.09 6.33
N GLY A 145 -21.01 6.81 5.31
CA GLY A 145 -21.09 7.63 4.09
C GLY A 145 -19.74 7.67 3.37
N ASP A 146 -19.30 8.86 2.95
CA ASP A 146 -18.04 9.04 2.24
C ASP A 146 -16.79 8.98 3.15
N GLY A 147 -16.96 8.84 4.48
CA GLY A 147 -15.87 8.81 5.45
C GLY A 147 -15.26 10.18 5.78
N ALA A 148 -15.78 11.28 5.22
CA ALA A 148 -15.21 12.59 5.42
C ALA A 148 -15.34 13.07 6.88
N GLY A 149 -14.21 13.35 7.53
CA GLY A 149 -14.15 13.88 8.90
C GLY A 149 -14.50 12.85 9.98
N VAL A 150 -14.48 11.57 9.65
CA VAL A 150 -14.62 10.48 10.64
C VAL A 150 -13.39 10.46 11.55
N ASP A 151 -13.63 10.27 12.84
CA ASP A 151 -12.60 9.89 13.81
C ASP A 151 -12.44 8.37 13.77
N TRP A 152 -11.39 7.87 13.11
CA TRP A 152 -11.21 6.44 12.90
C TRP A 152 -10.84 5.67 14.17
N ASN A 153 -10.33 6.36 15.20
CA ASN A 153 -9.95 5.73 16.45
C ASN A 153 -11.12 5.05 17.18
N VAL A 154 -12.31 5.66 17.12
CA VAL A 154 -13.52 5.05 17.72
C VAL A 154 -14.08 3.90 16.88
N TRP A 155 -13.59 3.69 15.66
CA TRP A 155 -14.00 2.59 14.78
C TRP A 155 -12.97 1.46 14.71
N GLU A 156 -11.85 1.56 15.41
CA GLU A 156 -10.82 0.52 15.45
C GLU A 156 -11.41 -0.88 15.69
N SER A 157 -11.03 -1.83 14.85
CA SER A 157 -11.52 -3.23 14.87
C SER A 157 -13.02 -3.40 14.64
N VAL A 158 -13.76 -2.35 14.24
CA VAL A 158 -15.21 -2.39 13.97
C VAL A 158 -15.47 -2.55 12.46
N PRO A 159 -16.43 -3.40 12.04
CA PRO A 159 -16.93 -3.43 10.68
C PRO A 159 -17.68 -2.14 10.30
N VAL A 160 -17.26 -1.50 9.21
CA VAL A 160 -17.89 -0.29 8.67
C VAL A 160 -18.18 -0.44 7.17
N THR A 161 -19.04 0.43 6.64
CA THR A 161 -19.26 0.61 5.20
C THR A 161 -18.99 2.06 4.83
N LEU A 162 -18.13 2.26 3.83
CA LEU A 162 -17.90 3.53 3.14
C LEU A 162 -18.58 3.50 1.77
N GLU A 163 -19.15 4.62 1.35
CA GLU A 163 -19.87 4.78 0.08
C GLU A 163 -19.08 5.65 -0.89
N ASN A 164 -19.23 5.39 -2.19
CA ASN A 164 -18.74 6.23 -3.29
C ASN A 164 -17.25 6.57 -3.19
N GLN A 165 -16.42 5.56 -2.95
CA GLN A 165 -14.99 5.74 -2.76
C GLN A 165 -14.25 5.75 -4.10
N THR A 166 -13.25 6.61 -4.22
CA THR A 166 -12.27 6.58 -5.33
C THR A 166 -10.91 6.23 -4.78
N VAL A 167 -10.12 5.44 -5.51
CA VAL A 167 -8.72 5.15 -5.19
C VAL A 167 -7.86 6.31 -5.69
N GLU A 168 -7.24 7.05 -4.77
CA GLU A 168 -6.41 8.23 -5.07
C GLU A 168 -4.96 7.87 -5.40
N SER A 169 -4.46 6.78 -4.83
CA SER A 169 -3.11 6.24 -5.10
C SER A 169 -3.05 4.77 -4.70
N VAL A 170 -2.08 4.03 -5.24
CA VAL A 170 -1.78 2.64 -4.87
C VAL A 170 -0.30 2.55 -4.53
N ASN A 171 0.04 1.97 -3.37
CA ASN A 171 1.43 1.82 -2.96
C ASN A 171 2.06 0.53 -3.55
N SER A 172 3.35 0.33 -3.32
CA SER A 172 4.08 -0.84 -3.85
C SER A 172 3.65 -2.19 -3.25
N PHE A 173 2.80 -2.20 -2.22
CA PHE A 173 2.23 -3.40 -1.60
C PHE A 173 0.83 -3.72 -2.13
N GLY A 174 0.30 -2.93 -3.06
CA GLY A 174 -1.04 -3.13 -3.64
C GLY A 174 -2.16 -2.50 -2.82
N THR A 175 -1.85 -1.76 -1.75
CA THR A 175 -2.84 -1.05 -0.96
C THR A 175 -3.29 0.24 -1.66
N GLY A 176 -4.61 0.46 -1.78
CA GLY A 176 -5.17 1.68 -2.36
C GLY A 176 -5.59 2.73 -1.32
N LEU A 177 -5.09 3.98 -1.40
CA LEU A 177 -5.62 5.10 -0.63
C LEU A 177 -6.99 5.49 -1.16
N LEU A 178 -8.01 5.53 -0.31
CA LEU A 178 -9.36 5.96 -0.69
C LEU A 178 -9.55 7.47 -0.49
N SER A 179 -10.53 8.04 -1.19
CA SER A 179 -11.01 9.42 -1.00
C SER A 179 -11.47 9.75 0.42
N ALA A 180 -11.74 8.73 1.26
CA ALA A 180 -12.01 8.88 2.69
C ALA A 180 -10.76 9.25 3.53
N GLY A 181 -9.56 9.24 2.92
CA GLY A 181 -8.29 9.48 3.61
C GLY A 181 -7.73 8.29 4.39
N ILE A 182 -8.31 7.10 4.19
CA ILE A 182 -7.81 5.82 4.71
C ILE A 182 -7.60 4.86 3.54
N SER A 183 -6.82 3.80 3.71
CA SER A 183 -6.65 2.84 2.63
C SER A 183 -7.69 1.71 2.63
N VAL A 184 -7.93 1.14 1.46
CA VAL A 184 -8.46 -0.22 1.33
C VAL A 184 -7.28 -1.18 1.29
N ASP A 185 -7.35 -2.22 2.13
CA ASP A 185 -6.24 -3.15 2.32
C ASP A 185 -6.71 -4.60 2.23
N ASP A 186 -5.79 -5.47 1.85
CA ASP A 186 -6.09 -6.81 1.39
C ASP A 186 -5.94 -7.85 2.52
N GLY A 187 -5.98 -7.44 3.80
CA GLY A 187 -5.60 -8.25 4.97
C GLY A 187 -6.29 -9.62 5.11
N PHE A 188 -7.42 -9.85 4.42
CA PHE A 188 -8.06 -11.16 4.31
C PHE A 188 -8.05 -11.74 2.90
N VAL A 189 -8.30 -10.94 1.85
CA VAL A 189 -8.49 -11.42 0.46
C VAL A 189 -7.71 -10.57 -0.53
N TYR A 190 -7.06 -11.20 -1.53
CA TYR A 190 -6.12 -10.52 -2.43
C TYR A 190 -6.93 -9.78 -3.48
N ASN A 191 -6.72 -8.46 -3.55
CA ASN A 191 -7.41 -7.58 -4.45
C ASN A 191 -6.39 -6.65 -5.11
N ASP A 192 -6.57 -6.45 -6.42
CA ASP A 192 -5.79 -5.47 -7.18
C ASP A 192 -6.63 -4.20 -7.36
N TYR A 193 -6.05 -3.06 -7.03
CA TYR A 193 -6.68 -1.75 -7.19
C TYR A 193 -5.93 -0.92 -8.21
N ASP A 194 -6.67 -0.14 -9.00
CA ASP A 194 -6.11 0.86 -9.88
C ASP A 194 -6.31 2.24 -9.26
N CYS A 195 -5.29 3.08 -9.32
CA CYS A 195 -5.48 4.51 -9.10
C CYS A 195 -6.57 5.03 -10.07
N ARG A 196 -7.46 5.89 -9.56
CA ARG A 196 -8.68 6.37 -10.22
C ARG A 196 -9.78 5.30 -10.41
N GLY A 197 -9.58 4.09 -9.87
CA GLY A 197 -10.67 3.13 -9.70
C GLY A 197 -11.67 3.64 -8.66
N SER A 198 -12.91 3.13 -8.71
CA SER A 198 -13.98 3.56 -7.81
C SER A 198 -14.83 2.40 -7.31
N PHE A 199 -15.37 2.53 -6.11
CA PHE A 199 -16.32 1.58 -5.51
C PHE A 199 -17.66 2.28 -5.27
N ALA A 200 -18.76 1.55 -5.48
CA ALA A 200 -20.05 2.01 -4.98
C ALA A 200 -20.10 1.96 -3.45
N SER A 201 -19.52 0.91 -2.86
CA SER A 201 -19.26 0.83 -1.43
C SER A 201 -18.10 -0.11 -1.10
N VAL A 202 -17.36 0.21 -0.05
CA VAL A 202 -16.32 -0.63 0.56
C VAL A 202 -16.78 -0.99 1.97
N THR A 203 -16.95 -2.28 2.25
CA THR A 203 -17.23 -2.77 3.60
C THR A 203 -16.04 -3.57 4.12
N GLY A 204 -15.72 -3.39 5.40
CA GLY A 204 -14.58 -4.08 6.00
C GLY A 204 -14.35 -3.67 7.43
N ILE A 205 -13.31 -4.21 8.04
CA ILE A 205 -12.91 -3.90 9.41
C ILE A 205 -11.89 -2.78 9.40
N ILE A 206 -12.09 -1.77 10.23
CA ILE A 206 -11.10 -0.70 10.42
C ILE A 206 -9.90 -1.24 11.19
N PHE A 207 -8.71 -1.00 10.65
CA PHE A 207 -7.44 -1.46 11.20
C PHE A 207 -6.44 -0.30 11.24
N TYR A 208 -5.62 -0.23 12.29
CA TYR A 208 -4.55 0.75 12.42
C TYR A 208 -3.24 0.11 11.95
N ARG A 209 -2.50 0.81 11.08
CA ARG A 209 -1.35 0.25 10.35
C ARG A 209 -0.03 0.94 10.66
N ASN A 210 0.11 1.48 11.86
CA ASN A 210 1.38 2.11 12.20
C ASN A 210 2.44 1.03 12.53
N TYR A 211 3.25 0.69 11.53
CA TYR A 211 4.37 -0.26 11.66
C TYR A 211 5.71 0.43 11.95
N ASP A 212 5.75 1.77 11.96
CA ASP A 212 6.99 2.54 12.03
C ASP A 212 6.88 3.67 13.08
N GLU A 213 7.73 3.61 14.10
CA GLU A 213 7.82 4.61 15.17
C GLU A 213 8.09 6.04 14.65
N GLU A 214 8.55 6.21 13.40
CA GLU A 214 8.81 7.51 12.78
C GLU A 214 7.62 8.08 11.97
N VAL A 215 6.57 7.29 11.70
CA VAL A 215 5.38 7.77 10.98
C VAL A 215 4.48 8.55 11.93
N THR A 216 4.42 9.87 11.71
CA THR A 216 3.71 10.83 12.58
C THR A 216 2.26 11.08 12.19
N THR A 217 1.72 10.34 11.23
CA THR A 217 0.35 10.46 10.75
C THR A 217 -0.42 9.16 10.99
N ASP A 218 -1.62 9.27 11.54
CA ASP A 218 -2.49 8.12 11.74
C ASP A 218 -2.74 7.39 10.41
N ASP A 219 -2.32 6.13 10.32
CA ASP A 219 -2.53 5.28 9.14
C ASP A 219 -3.61 4.25 9.42
N TRP A 220 -4.78 4.44 8.81
CA TRP A 220 -5.93 3.57 8.96
C TRP A 220 -6.24 2.84 7.65
N SER A 221 -6.77 1.63 7.75
CA SER A 221 -7.35 0.92 6.61
C SER A 221 -8.70 0.30 6.90
N VAL A 222 -9.46 0.07 5.83
CA VAL A 222 -10.61 -0.82 5.81
C VAL A 222 -10.20 -2.12 5.12
N ASN A 223 -10.30 -3.23 5.85
CA ASN A 223 -9.94 -4.55 5.35
C ASN A 223 -11.20 -5.33 4.98
N ASP A 224 -11.39 -5.59 3.68
CA ASP A 224 -12.48 -6.44 3.22
C ASP A 224 -12.22 -7.89 3.61
N ARG A 225 -13.24 -8.54 4.17
CA ARG A 225 -13.19 -9.94 4.62
C ARG A 225 -13.48 -10.88 3.46
N THR A 226 -14.21 -10.38 2.47
CA THR A 226 -14.51 -11.09 1.22
C THR A 226 -14.60 -10.09 0.06
N THR A 227 -14.36 -10.57 -1.16
CA THR A 227 -14.50 -9.75 -2.38
C THR A 227 -15.91 -9.18 -2.58
N ASP A 228 -16.94 -9.81 -2.01
CA ASP A 228 -18.33 -9.31 -2.11
C ASP A 228 -18.54 -8.00 -1.35
N GLU A 229 -17.65 -7.67 -0.42
CA GLU A 229 -17.68 -6.42 0.36
C GLU A 229 -17.13 -5.22 -0.41
N LEU A 230 -16.52 -5.46 -1.57
CA LEU A 230 -16.04 -4.45 -2.52
C LEU A 230 -17.05 -4.22 -3.64
N ALA A 231 -18.20 -3.66 -3.29
CA ALA A 231 -19.33 -3.56 -4.21
C ALA A 231 -19.13 -2.46 -5.26
N GLY A 232 -19.42 -2.80 -6.51
CA GLY A 232 -19.44 -1.85 -7.62
C GLY A 232 -18.07 -1.33 -8.05
N TYR A 233 -17.00 -2.10 -7.78
CA TYR A 233 -15.67 -1.73 -8.23
C TYR A 233 -15.64 -1.52 -9.76
N THR A 234 -15.12 -0.36 -10.17
CA THR A 234 -14.87 0.02 -11.55
C THR A 234 -13.40 0.42 -11.65
N PRO A 235 -12.57 -0.30 -12.43
CA PRO A 235 -11.17 0.06 -12.65
C PRO A 235 -10.99 1.48 -13.20
N GLY A 236 -9.80 2.05 -12.97
CA GLY A 236 -9.44 3.36 -13.51
C GLY A 236 -9.46 3.38 -15.04
N GLU A 237 -9.95 4.47 -15.63
CA GLU A 237 -10.00 4.59 -17.09
C GLU A 237 -8.59 4.76 -17.69
N VAL A 238 -8.32 4.14 -18.82
CA VAL A 238 -7.04 4.32 -19.53
C VAL A 238 -6.95 5.74 -20.07
N ILE A 239 -5.91 6.48 -19.68
CA ILE A 239 -5.65 7.83 -20.18
C ILE A 239 -4.60 7.80 -21.28
N ASP A 240 -4.92 8.37 -22.43
CA ASP A 240 -3.93 8.74 -23.45
C ASP A 240 -3.09 9.93 -22.96
N THR A 241 -1.79 9.73 -22.79
CA THR A 241 -0.87 10.76 -22.27
C THR A 241 0.53 10.66 -22.88
N THR A 242 1.47 11.47 -22.39
CA THR A 242 2.91 11.37 -22.66
C THR A 242 3.66 11.01 -21.38
N VAL A 243 4.95 10.70 -21.48
CA VAL A 243 5.76 10.50 -20.27
C VAL A 243 5.81 11.78 -19.45
N HIS A 244 5.96 12.93 -20.10
CA HIS A 244 5.85 14.22 -19.44
C HIS A 244 4.55 14.40 -18.67
N GLY A 245 3.38 14.00 -19.22
CA GLY A 245 2.11 14.08 -18.49
C GLY A 245 2.09 13.19 -17.24
N ILE A 246 2.63 11.97 -17.31
CA ILE A 246 2.78 11.09 -16.15
C ILE A 246 3.62 11.76 -15.06
N ARG A 247 4.78 12.29 -15.46
CA ARG A 247 5.82 12.78 -14.54
C ARG A 247 5.56 14.18 -13.99
N ALA A 248 5.07 15.10 -14.82
CA ALA A 248 4.87 16.50 -14.47
C ALA A 248 3.46 16.77 -13.90
N ASP A 249 2.43 16.10 -14.44
CA ASP A 249 1.04 16.31 -14.02
C ASP A 249 0.57 15.28 -12.97
N GLY A 250 1.41 14.29 -12.63
CA GLY A 250 1.12 13.28 -11.63
C GLY A 250 0.03 12.28 -12.05
N ILE A 251 -0.04 11.94 -13.33
CA ILE A 251 -1.03 10.97 -13.82
C ILE A 251 -0.66 9.57 -13.31
N CYS A 252 -1.54 8.98 -12.49
CA CYS A 252 -1.43 7.62 -11.96
C CYS A 252 -2.35 6.63 -12.70
N GLY A 253 -2.22 5.33 -12.41
CA GLY A 253 -3.17 4.30 -12.88
C GLY A 253 -2.99 3.92 -14.35
N PRO A 254 -4.02 3.34 -15.00
CA PRO A 254 -3.90 2.87 -16.38
C PRO A 254 -3.67 4.00 -17.39
N VAL A 255 -2.66 3.84 -18.24
CA VAL A 255 -2.24 4.82 -19.25
C VAL A 255 -1.95 4.15 -20.59
N HIS A 256 -2.07 4.94 -21.65
CA HIS A 256 -1.51 4.67 -22.96
C HIS A 256 -0.59 5.83 -23.36
N VAL A 257 0.68 5.51 -23.64
CA VAL A 257 1.68 6.46 -24.16
C VAL A 257 2.11 6.00 -25.54
N SER A 258 2.12 6.91 -26.52
CA SER A 258 2.47 6.62 -27.90
C SER A 258 3.74 7.34 -28.31
N GLY A 259 4.56 6.68 -29.12
CA GLY A 259 5.74 7.28 -29.73
C GLY A 259 6.93 7.51 -28.79
N VAL A 260 7.00 6.79 -27.67
CA VAL A 260 8.16 6.87 -26.76
C VAL A 260 9.37 6.16 -27.37
N VAL A 261 10.57 6.71 -27.16
CA VAL A 261 11.81 6.24 -27.78
C VAL A 261 12.65 5.53 -26.73
N SER A 262 13.12 4.30 -27.00
CA SER A 262 14.06 3.62 -26.10
C SER A 262 15.41 4.31 -26.05
N THR A 263 15.94 4.50 -24.85
CA THR A 263 17.23 5.18 -24.61
C THR A 263 18.35 4.20 -24.24
N ALA A 264 17.99 3.12 -23.56
CA ALA A 264 18.85 2.01 -23.18
C ALA A 264 18.06 0.69 -23.16
N ALA A 265 18.79 -0.43 -23.23
CA ALA A 265 18.19 -1.75 -23.35
C ALA A 265 17.75 -2.34 -22.01
N SER A 266 16.94 -3.39 -22.13
CA SER A 266 16.54 -4.36 -21.10
C SER A 266 17.69 -4.80 -20.19
N PHE A 267 17.62 -4.50 -18.90
CA PHE A 267 18.42 -5.16 -17.85
C PHE A 267 17.54 -6.15 -17.07
N GLY A 268 18.06 -7.34 -16.77
CA GLY A 268 17.43 -8.37 -15.94
C GLY A 268 17.93 -9.77 -16.31
N GLU A 269 18.38 -10.57 -15.34
CA GLU A 269 18.46 -12.03 -15.52
C GLU A 269 17.06 -12.61 -15.74
N LYS A 270 16.95 -13.83 -16.26
CA LYS A 270 15.67 -14.47 -16.63
C LYS A 270 14.66 -14.60 -15.47
N ASP A 271 15.02 -14.24 -14.25
CA ASP A 271 14.17 -14.26 -13.06
C ASP A 271 14.25 -12.94 -12.26
N GLU A 272 14.79 -11.87 -12.86
CA GLU A 272 14.93 -10.52 -12.27
C GLU A 272 14.18 -9.46 -13.11
N ARG A 273 13.75 -8.38 -12.46
CA ARG A 273 12.91 -7.35 -13.07
C ARG A 273 13.51 -6.82 -14.36
N THR A 274 12.73 -6.83 -15.44
CA THR A 274 13.20 -6.35 -16.73
C THR A 274 12.77 -4.91 -17.01
N TYR A 275 13.72 -3.99 -17.08
CA TYR A 275 13.46 -2.57 -17.33
C TYR A 275 13.83 -2.13 -18.75
N LEU A 276 12.92 -1.47 -19.44
CA LEU A 276 13.21 -0.75 -20.70
C LEU A 276 13.15 0.75 -20.44
N PHE A 277 14.27 1.44 -20.57
CA PHE A 277 14.31 2.89 -20.46
C PHE A 277 13.76 3.52 -21.73
N VAL A 278 12.70 4.32 -21.59
CA VAL A 278 12.09 5.06 -22.68
C VAL A 278 11.95 6.53 -22.30
N GLN A 279 11.83 7.38 -23.32
CA GLN A 279 11.50 8.79 -23.11
C GLN A 279 10.58 9.35 -24.20
N ASP A 280 9.94 10.47 -23.89
CA ASP A 280 9.32 11.31 -24.93
C ASP A 280 10.40 11.72 -25.97
N ALA A 281 10.04 11.77 -27.25
CA ALA A 281 11.00 12.00 -28.34
C ALA A 281 11.84 13.29 -28.18
N GLY A 282 11.30 14.30 -27.49
CA GLY A 282 12.01 15.56 -27.21
C GLY A 282 13.08 15.48 -26.12
N GLY A 283 13.07 14.45 -25.28
CA GLY A 283 13.95 14.35 -24.11
C GLY A 283 13.71 15.45 -23.07
N GLY A 284 14.64 15.55 -22.11
CA GLY A 284 14.65 16.58 -21.06
C GLY A 284 13.90 16.21 -19.79
N GLU A 285 13.61 17.22 -18.97
CA GLU A 285 12.88 17.05 -17.72
C GLU A 285 11.52 16.40 -17.94
N ASN A 286 11.17 15.49 -17.03
CA ASN A 286 9.94 14.71 -16.99
C ASN A 286 9.71 13.82 -18.22
N SER A 287 10.69 13.69 -19.11
CA SER A 287 10.52 12.93 -20.35
C SER A 287 10.81 11.44 -20.20
N GLY A 288 11.51 11.02 -19.14
CA GLY A 288 11.97 9.65 -18.95
C GLY A 288 11.08 8.82 -18.04
N ILE A 289 10.93 7.54 -18.39
CA ILE A 289 10.28 6.53 -17.55
C ILE A 289 10.84 5.15 -17.89
N VAL A 290 10.83 4.23 -16.91
CA VAL A 290 11.08 2.82 -17.21
C VAL A 290 9.77 2.13 -17.51
N VAL A 291 9.77 1.24 -18.50
CA VAL A 291 8.69 0.27 -18.70
C VAL A 291 9.14 -1.03 -18.07
N PHE A 292 8.35 -1.54 -17.13
CA PHE A 292 8.61 -2.80 -16.45
C PHE A 292 7.79 -3.92 -17.11
N ASN A 293 8.48 -5.00 -17.50
CA ASN A 293 7.82 -6.19 -18.05
C ASN A 293 8.22 -7.46 -17.27
N PRO A 294 7.27 -8.12 -16.59
CA PRO A 294 7.56 -9.35 -15.83
C PRO A 294 8.00 -10.52 -16.72
N ASP A 295 7.60 -10.53 -18.00
CA ASP A 295 7.95 -11.60 -18.95
C ASP A 295 9.29 -11.34 -19.67
N GLY A 296 9.92 -10.21 -19.39
CA GLY A 296 11.15 -9.77 -20.02
C GLY A 296 10.98 -9.27 -21.46
N TYR A 297 12.09 -8.78 -22.00
CA TYR A 297 12.13 -8.12 -23.30
C TYR A 297 13.02 -8.91 -24.26
N THR A 298 12.60 -9.10 -25.52
CA THR A 298 13.43 -9.72 -26.56
C THR A 298 13.60 -8.79 -27.77
N GLY A 299 14.84 -8.59 -28.22
CA GLY A 299 15.12 -7.97 -29.52
C GLY A 299 14.97 -6.45 -29.61
N TYR A 300 15.10 -5.72 -28.49
CA TYR A 300 15.00 -4.25 -28.48
C TYR A 300 16.36 -3.56 -28.59
N TYR A 301 16.37 -2.43 -29.30
CA TYR A 301 17.55 -1.61 -29.53
C TYR A 301 17.29 -0.18 -29.09
N PRO A 302 18.29 0.54 -28.58
CA PRO A 302 18.20 1.99 -28.41
C PRO A 302 17.73 2.66 -29.71
N GLY A 303 16.74 3.54 -29.61
CA GLY A 303 16.11 4.23 -30.73
C GLY A 303 14.88 3.55 -31.33
N SER A 304 14.47 2.36 -30.88
CA SER A 304 13.15 1.82 -31.21
C SER A 304 12.05 2.72 -30.63
N VAL A 305 10.94 2.87 -31.35
CA VAL A 305 9.78 3.67 -30.95
C VAL A 305 8.63 2.75 -30.56
N PHE A 306 7.98 3.02 -29.43
CA PHE A 306 6.92 2.17 -28.89
C PHE A 306 5.63 2.93 -28.63
N ASP A 307 4.53 2.19 -28.79
CA ASP A 307 3.28 2.48 -28.10
C ASP A 307 3.15 1.51 -26.92
N VAL A 308 2.83 2.04 -25.74
CA VAL A 308 2.79 1.29 -24.47
C VAL A 308 1.45 1.53 -23.80
N THR A 309 0.75 0.46 -23.44
CA THR A 309 -0.40 0.48 -22.53
C THR A 309 -0.02 -0.27 -21.27
N GLY A 310 -0.19 0.34 -20.10
CA GLY A 310 0.12 -0.29 -18.82
C GLY A 310 -0.39 0.55 -17.66
N THR A 311 0.04 0.21 -16.45
CA THR A 311 -0.35 0.95 -15.22
C THR A 311 0.85 1.70 -14.69
N VAL A 312 0.68 2.99 -14.40
CA VAL A 312 1.70 3.79 -13.70
C VAL A 312 1.80 3.31 -12.26
N SER A 313 3.00 2.92 -11.84
CA SER A 313 3.33 2.55 -10.47
C SER A 313 4.55 3.32 -9.97
N ASP A 314 4.63 3.46 -8.65
CA ASP A 314 5.84 3.87 -7.95
C ASP A 314 6.42 2.65 -7.24
N TYR A 315 7.68 2.37 -7.51
CA TYR A 315 8.43 1.29 -6.87
C TYR A 315 9.60 1.88 -6.11
N PHE A 316 9.42 2.07 -4.80
CA PHE A 316 10.42 2.65 -3.90
C PHE A 316 10.94 4.02 -4.33
N GLY A 317 10.13 4.83 -5.04
CA GLY A 317 10.46 6.14 -5.61
C GLY A 317 10.85 6.11 -7.10
N LEU A 318 10.93 4.93 -7.72
CA LEU A 318 11.09 4.78 -9.16
C LEU A 318 9.71 4.80 -9.84
N ALA A 319 9.44 5.84 -10.64
CA ALA A 319 8.24 5.87 -11.47
C ALA A 319 8.39 4.93 -12.67
N GLU A 320 7.42 4.05 -12.87
CA GLU A 320 7.42 3.07 -13.94
C GLU A 320 6.04 2.91 -14.61
N ILE A 321 6.04 2.39 -15.84
CA ILE A 321 4.84 1.81 -16.45
C ILE A 321 4.97 0.30 -16.36
N SER A 322 4.17 -0.31 -15.49
CA SER A 322 4.10 -1.76 -15.35
C SER A 322 3.20 -2.39 -16.42
N LEU A 323 3.72 -3.44 -17.08
CA LEU A 323 2.94 -4.28 -18.01
C LEU A 323 2.26 -5.47 -17.32
N PHE A 324 2.36 -5.57 -15.99
CA PHE A 324 1.66 -6.58 -15.22
C PHE A 324 0.14 -6.50 -15.45
N GLY A 325 -0.57 -7.63 -15.36
CA GLY A 325 -2.03 -7.64 -15.53
C GLY A 325 -2.54 -7.47 -16.97
N GLY A 326 -1.66 -7.55 -17.98
CA GLY A 326 -2.05 -7.54 -19.40
C GLY A 326 -1.73 -6.25 -20.16
N GLY A 327 -0.75 -5.47 -19.69
CA GLY A 327 -0.21 -4.36 -20.45
C GLY A 327 0.37 -4.80 -21.80
N THR A 328 0.50 -3.86 -22.73
CA THR A 328 1.02 -4.12 -24.08
C THR A 328 2.12 -3.13 -24.44
N ILE A 329 3.08 -3.61 -25.22
CA ILE A 329 4.14 -2.79 -25.82
C ILE A 329 4.28 -3.19 -27.28
N THR A 330 4.21 -2.22 -28.19
CA THR A 330 4.30 -2.47 -29.64
C THR A 330 5.34 -1.55 -30.25
N GLU A 331 6.35 -2.13 -30.93
CA GLU A 331 7.29 -1.34 -31.71
C GLU A 331 6.59 -0.77 -32.96
N THR A 332 6.63 0.55 -33.11
CA THR A 332 5.97 1.28 -34.20
C THR A 332 6.95 1.94 -35.16
N GLY A 333 8.24 2.02 -34.82
CA GLY A 333 9.24 2.62 -35.67
C GLY A 333 10.61 2.76 -35.02
N ASN A 334 11.39 3.69 -35.56
CA ASN A 334 12.74 4.01 -35.08
C ASN A 334 12.95 5.53 -35.11
N ALA A 335 13.60 6.06 -34.08
CA ALA A 335 13.99 7.46 -33.92
C ALA A 335 15.33 7.55 -33.17
N GLN A 336 16.05 8.66 -33.36
CA GLN A 336 17.25 8.92 -32.55
C GLN A 336 16.81 9.47 -31.19
N PRO A 337 17.22 8.86 -30.06
CA PRO A 337 16.95 9.42 -28.73
C PRO A 337 17.58 10.81 -28.59
N THR A 338 16.83 11.75 -28.02
CA THR A 338 17.36 13.09 -27.74
C THR A 338 18.16 13.07 -26.45
N ILE A 339 19.46 13.35 -26.54
CA ILE A 339 20.33 13.54 -25.37
C ILE A 339 20.17 14.98 -24.89
N THR A 340 19.85 15.17 -23.61
CA THR A 340 19.73 16.51 -23.02
C THR A 340 20.91 16.81 -22.11
N THR A 341 21.65 17.89 -22.40
CA THR A 341 22.69 18.39 -21.49
C THR A 341 22.05 19.02 -20.27
N VAL A 342 22.41 18.53 -19.08
CA VAL A 342 21.88 19.02 -17.80
C VAL A 342 22.66 20.25 -17.33
N PRO A 343 22.00 21.32 -16.87
CA PRO A 343 22.68 22.50 -16.34
C PRO A 343 23.63 22.21 -15.17
N ALA A 344 24.69 23.00 -15.04
CA ALA A 344 25.72 22.80 -14.03
C ALA A 344 25.21 22.98 -12.58
N ASP A 345 24.12 23.70 -12.39
CA ASP A 345 23.56 24.12 -11.10
C ASP A 345 22.30 23.33 -10.68
N VAL A 346 22.02 22.20 -11.32
CA VAL A 346 20.92 21.31 -10.92
C VAL A 346 21.16 20.74 -9.52
N THR A 347 20.15 20.91 -8.66
CA THR A 347 20.11 20.31 -7.32
C THR A 347 18.91 19.38 -7.13
N ASP A 348 17.91 19.46 -8.02
CA ASP A 348 16.75 18.59 -8.03
C ASP A 348 16.83 17.65 -9.24
N TRP A 349 17.05 16.37 -8.96
CA TRP A 349 17.27 15.34 -9.96
C TRP A 349 16.02 14.53 -10.27
N LEU A 350 14.94 14.68 -9.47
CA LEU A 350 13.71 13.91 -9.66
C LEU A 350 13.07 14.12 -11.04
N PRO A 351 13.03 15.35 -11.61
CA PRO A 351 12.54 15.56 -12.97
C PRO A 351 13.38 14.85 -14.05
N TRP A 352 14.63 14.49 -13.76
CA TRP A 352 15.52 13.87 -14.75
C TRP A 352 15.50 12.35 -14.71
N GLN A 353 14.80 11.75 -13.73
CA GLN A 353 14.74 10.31 -13.57
C GLN A 353 14.29 9.63 -14.88
N SER A 354 15.05 8.59 -15.23
CA SER A 354 14.95 7.75 -16.43
C SER A 354 15.20 8.45 -17.77
N ALA A 355 15.43 9.76 -17.80
CA ALA A 355 15.68 10.51 -19.04
C ALA A 355 17.12 10.31 -19.52
N LEU A 356 17.35 10.29 -20.84
CA LEU A 356 18.70 10.26 -21.42
C LEU A 356 19.37 11.63 -21.31
N ILE A 357 20.35 11.71 -20.42
CA ILE A 357 21.04 12.94 -20.09
C ILE A 357 22.51 12.92 -20.49
N ARG A 358 23.08 14.12 -20.55
CA ARG A 358 24.52 14.36 -20.63
C ARG A 358 24.95 15.33 -19.53
N LEU A 359 25.98 14.95 -18.81
CA LEU A 359 26.71 15.81 -17.88
C LEU A 359 28.02 16.23 -18.56
N ASP A 360 28.31 17.52 -18.56
CA ASP A 360 29.61 18.05 -19.03
C ASP A 360 30.54 18.28 -17.83
N ASP A 361 31.85 18.15 -18.07
CA ASP A 361 32.92 18.41 -17.11
C ASP A 361 32.70 17.72 -15.74
N VAL A 362 32.76 16.39 -15.74
CA VAL A 362 32.49 15.55 -14.56
C VAL A 362 33.80 15.08 -13.93
N THR A 363 33.89 15.16 -12.61
CA THR A 363 35.01 14.63 -11.83
C THR A 363 34.54 13.62 -10.80
N ALA A 364 35.21 12.47 -10.72
CA ALA A 364 35.01 11.48 -9.67
C ALA A 364 35.53 12.01 -8.32
N LEU A 365 34.65 12.14 -7.33
CA LEU A 365 34.98 12.49 -5.95
C LEU A 365 35.30 11.26 -5.10
N ASN A 366 34.61 10.14 -5.37
CA ASN A 366 34.83 8.89 -4.68
C ASN A 366 34.38 7.72 -5.58
N VAL A 367 35.04 6.58 -5.42
CA VAL A 367 34.64 5.30 -6.03
C VAL A 367 34.54 4.30 -4.89
N ASP A 368 33.41 3.63 -4.78
CA ASP A 368 33.19 2.64 -3.72
C ASP A 368 33.74 1.25 -4.10
N GLU A 369 33.49 0.25 -3.26
CA GLU A 369 33.98 -1.11 -3.49
C GLU A 369 33.24 -1.88 -4.60
N TRP A 370 32.09 -1.37 -5.02
CA TRP A 370 31.23 -1.95 -6.07
C TRP A 370 31.48 -1.31 -7.44
N GLY A 371 32.26 -0.23 -7.48
CA GLY A 371 32.61 0.50 -8.70
C GLY A 371 31.67 1.68 -8.99
N THR A 372 30.76 2.01 -8.07
CA THR A 372 29.88 3.16 -8.21
C THR A 372 30.66 4.44 -7.91
N VAL A 373 30.51 5.44 -8.77
CA VAL A 373 31.34 6.66 -8.77
C VAL A 373 30.51 7.87 -8.32
N LEU A 374 30.77 8.40 -7.12
CA LEU A 374 30.22 9.69 -6.72
C LEU A 374 30.92 10.82 -7.48
N THR A 375 30.14 11.70 -8.11
CA THR A 375 30.67 12.81 -8.91
C THR A 375 30.56 14.16 -8.23
N ASP A 376 31.33 15.14 -8.71
CA ASP A 376 31.22 16.56 -8.35
C ASP A 376 29.90 17.22 -8.80
N ARG A 377 29.11 16.50 -9.60
CA ARG A 377 27.75 16.88 -10.01
C ARG A 377 26.70 16.51 -8.95
N GLY A 378 27.06 15.78 -7.90
CA GLY A 378 26.15 15.36 -6.83
C GLY A 378 25.25 14.17 -7.20
N VAL A 379 25.62 13.44 -8.26
CA VAL A 379 25.01 12.17 -8.69
C VAL A 379 26.09 11.11 -8.84
N TYR A 380 25.67 9.86 -8.91
CA TYR A 380 26.56 8.73 -9.14
C TYR A 380 26.68 8.41 -10.64
N ILE A 381 27.75 7.71 -11.01
CA ILE A 381 27.82 6.93 -12.26
C ILE A 381 27.86 5.47 -11.81
N ASP A 382 27.03 4.63 -12.40
CA ASP A 382 26.95 3.22 -12.03
C ASP A 382 27.08 2.29 -13.23
N ASN A 383 27.12 1.00 -12.95
CA ASN A 383 27.51 -0.04 -13.90
C ASN A 383 26.33 -0.88 -14.45
N LEU A 384 25.11 -0.34 -14.48
CA LEU A 384 23.92 -1.11 -14.86
C LEU A 384 24.05 -1.76 -16.25
N PHE A 385 24.69 -1.08 -17.21
CA PHE A 385 24.89 -1.59 -18.57
C PHE A 385 26.32 -1.98 -18.90
N MET A 386 27.31 -1.41 -18.20
CA MET A 386 28.72 -1.68 -18.43
C MET A 386 29.54 -1.35 -17.19
N ASP A 387 30.67 -2.03 -17.03
CA ASP A 387 31.64 -1.67 -16.00
C ASP A 387 32.23 -0.27 -16.26
N VAL A 388 32.31 0.53 -15.20
CA VAL A 388 32.92 1.87 -15.22
C VAL A 388 34.27 1.79 -14.48
N GLU A 389 35.37 1.89 -15.23
CA GLU A 389 36.71 1.94 -14.64
C GLU A 389 37.05 3.39 -14.26
N ALA A 390 37.08 3.68 -12.96
CA ALA A 390 37.43 5.00 -12.43
C ALA A 390 38.20 4.91 -11.11
N GLU A 391 38.92 5.97 -10.78
CA GLU A 391 39.53 6.21 -9.48
C GLU A 391 39.22 7.64 -9.01
N GLU A 392 39.43 7.95 -7.73
CA GLU A 392 39.24 9.30 -7.21
C GLU A 392 40.08 10.31 -8.00
N GLY A 393 39.43 11.34 -8.54
CA GLY A 393 40.04 12.33 -9.42
C GLY A 393 40.02 12.00 -10.91
N SER A 394 39.49 10.84 -11.34
CA SER A 394 39.14 10.60 -12.75
C SER A 394 38.21 11.72 -13.25
N SER A 395 38.38 12.13 -14.51
CA SER A 395 37.59 13.20 -15.11
C SER A 395 37.15 12.86 -16.52
N TRP A 396 35.94 13.28 -16.87
CA TRP A 396 35.38 13.16 -18.20
C TRP A 396 34.89 14.52 -18.69
N SER A 397 35.28 14.91 -19.90
CA SER A 397 34.68 16.04 -20.60
C SER A 397 33.17 15.89 -20.80
N SER A 398 32.65 14.65 -20.91
CA SER A 398 31.22 14.38 -20.76
C SER A 398 30.90 12.93 -20.38
N VAL A 399 29.82 12.77 -19.62
CA VAL A 399 29.19 11.48 -19.28
C VAL A 399 27.76 11.47 -19.79
N THR A 400 27.34 10.42 -20.49
CA THR A 400 25.99 10.28 -21.07
C THR A 400 25.32 8.99 -20.59
N GLY A 401 24.01 9.01 -20.33
CA GLY A 401 23.27 7.81 -19.91
C GLY A 401 21.86 8.16 -19.44
N PRO A 402 20.92 7.19 -19.39
CA PRO A 402 19.70 7.40 -18.61
C PRO A 402 20.06 7.62 -17.13
N LEU A 403 19.30 8.50 -16.47
CA LEU A 403 19.46 8.72 -15.03
C LEU A 403 18.59 7.74 -14.24
N PHE A 404 19.14 6.67 -13.72
CA PHE A 404 18.43 5.74 -12.86
C PHE A 404 18.22 6.31 -11.45
N TYR A 405 17.26 5.74 -10.72
CA TYR A 405 16.95 6.09 -9.34
C TYR A 405 16.87 4.84 -8.49
N THR A 406 17.45 4.92 -7.30
CA THR A 406 17.34 3.90 -6.26
C THR A 406 17.25 4.58 -4.89
N SER A 407 16.75 3.86 -3.90
CA SER A 407 16.57 4.33 -2.52
C SER A 407 17.20 3.33 -1.54
N TYR A 408 18.45 2.95 -1.80
CA TYR A 408 19.19 2.04 -0.92
C TYR A 408 19.35 2.64 0.48
N ASP A 409 19.05 1.85 1.51
CA ASP A 409 19.03 2.26 2.92
C ASP A 409 18.24 3.57 3.17
N ASP A 410 17.11 3.74 2.49
CA ASP A 410 16.21 4.90 2.60
C ASP A 410 16.84 6.25 2.18
N VAL A 411 17.96 6.21 1.45
CA VAL A 411 18.61 7.39 0.89
C VAL A 411 18.37 7.45 -0.61
N PRO A 412 17.64 8.47 -1.12
CA PRO A 412 17.46 8.68 -2.55
C PRO A 412 18.81 8.90 -3.26
N GLN A 413 19.09 8.10 -4.28
CA GLN A 413 20.27 8.19 -5.11
C GLN A 413 19.88 8.24 -6.58
N PHE A 414 20.58 9.09 -7.33
CA PHE A 414 20.46 9.22 -8.78
C PHE A 414 21.77 8.81 -9.43
N LEU A 415 21.69 7.95 -10.44
CA LEU A 415 22.84 7.31 -11.06
C LEU A 415 22.76 7.49 -12.56
N VAL A 416 23.79 8.06 -13.18
CA VAL A 416 23.92 8.04 -14.64
C VAL A 416 24.42 6.66 -15.03
N GLU A 417 23.74 6.02 -15.98
CA GLU A 417 24.09 4.67 -16.44
C GLU A 417 24.68 4.72 -17.85
N PRO A 418 26.02 4.82 -18.02
CA PRO A 418 26.63 4.80 -19.33
C PRO A 418 26.27 3.51 -20.07
N ARG A 419 25.92 3.61 -21.36
CA ARG A 419 25.47 2.45 -22.14
C ARG A 419 26.62 1.80 -22.91
N SER A 420 27.71 2.55 -23.09
CA SER A 420 28.92 2.13 -23.78
C SER A 420 30.08 3.06 -23.43
N ALA A 421 31.31 2.66 -23.74
CA ALA A 421 32.48 3.50 -23.53
C ALA A 421 32.41 4.85 -24.28
N ASP A 422 31.65 4.93 -25.38
CA ASP A 422 31.44 6.19 -26.11
C ASP A 422 30.64 7.22 -25.30
N ASP A 423 29.91 6.78 -24.26
CA ASP A 423 29.19 7.65 -23.34
C ASP A 423 30.12 8.25 -22.24
N LEU A 424 31.38 7.81 -22.15
CA LEU A 424 32.40 8.29 -21.21
C LEU A 424 33.55 8.96 -21.97
N VAL A 425 33.48 10.28 -22.16
CA VAL A 425 34.47 11.02 -22.97
C VAL A 425 35.50 11.70 -22.07
N GLU A 426 36.74 11.22 -22.08
CA GLU A 426 37.87 11.79 -21.31
C GLU A 426 38.32 13.18 -21.79
#